data_AF-A0A8T5QW48-F1
#
_entry.id   AF-A0A8T5QW48-F1
#
_cell.length_a   1.000
_cell.length_b   1.000
_cell.length_c   1.000
_cell.angle_alpha   90.00
_cell.angle_beta   90.00
_cell.angle_gamma   90.00
#
_symmetry.space_group_name_H-M   'P 1'
#
loop_
_entity.id
_entity.type
_entity.pdbx_description
1 polymer ?
#
loop_
_entity_poly.entity_id
_entity_poly.type
_entity_poly.pdbx_seq_one_letter_code
_entity_poly.pdbx_strand_id
1 'polypeptide(L)'
;MQDTIISHPGVQHVYHFVNALDKSGRLKTFYTSFYNKNPKVFSFEIFKRRYIKDFNSEKIINIPYYEIIERFFGSSEKLVYWRDRMFDKHVSFKIKNENVVGYLNASYYTFRKTKGIKILDAAIAHYKDAENILNEEKKLFPEWADSITYSVFPKSYKERVDKELKIADKIIVASDFSKESYIKNG
;
A
#
# COMPACT_ATOMS: atom_id res chain seq x y z
N MET A 1 4.93 -20.94 -14.81
CA MET A 1 4.37 -20.32 -13.58
C MET A 1 4.17 -18.85 -13.88
N GLN A 2 3.01 -18.24 -13.57
CA GLN A 2 2.79 -16.83 -13.89
C GLN A 2 3.61 -15.92 -12.97
N ASP A 3 4.35 -15.01 -13.61
CA ASP A 3 5.07 -13.91 -13.00
C ASP A 3 4.18 -13.03 -12.11
N THR A 4 4.67 -12.70 -10.90
CA THR A 4 3.98 -11.79 -9.96
C THR A 4 4.65 -10.42 -9.89
N ILE A 5 3.87 -9.36 -10.04
CA ILE A 5 4.27 -7.98 -9.78
C ILE A 5 3.74 -7.55 -8.41
N ILE A 6 4.54 -6.79 -7.67
CA ILE A 6 4.11 -6.10 -6.44
C ILE A 6 4.17 -4.59 -6.70
N SER A 7 3.12 -3.87 -6.31
CA SER A 7 3.02 -2.42 -6.46
C SER A 7 2.71 -1.76 -5.12
N HIS A 8 3.67 -1.03 -4.53
CA HIS A 8 3.46 -0.33 -3.27
C HIS A 8 4.35 0.92 -3.12
N PRO A 9 3.78 2.12 -2.88
CA PRO A 9 4.57 3.34 -2.72
C PRO A 9 5.30 3.43 -1.36
N GLY A 10 4.93 2.64 -0.34
CA GLY A 10 5.43 2.75 1.04
C GLY A 10 6.40 1.65 1.53
N VAL A 11 6.67 1.63 2.85
CA VAL A 11 7.87 1.03 3.49
C VAL A 11 7.65 -0.16 4.45
N GLN A 12 8.77 -0.84 4.73
CA GLN A 12 9.10 -1.92 5.67
C GLN A 12 8.48 -3.30 5.45
N HIS A 13 7.19 -3.51 5.73
CA HIS A 13 6.66 -4.89 5.76
C HIS A 13 6.60 -5.54 4.37
N VAL A 14 6.28 -4.75 3.33
CA VAL A 14 6.24 -5.23 1.95
C VAL A 14 7.59 -5.79 1.49
N TYR A 15 8.71 -5.26 1.97
CA TYR A 15 10.03 -5.72 1.50
C TYR A 15 10.33 -7.16 1.94
N HIS A 16 9.84 -7.59 3.11
CA HIS A 16 10.00 -8.99 3.53
C HIS A 16 9.19 -9.93 2.63
N PHE A 17 7.97 -9.54 2.27
CA PHE A 17 7.14 -10.27 1.32
C PHE A 17 7.78 -10.33 -0.07
N VAL A 18 8.29 -9.19 -0.57
CA VAL A 18 9.02 -9.12 -1.84
C VAL A 18 10.25 -10.02 -1.83
N ASN A 19 11.06 -9.99 -0.76
CA ASN A 19 12.25 -10.83 -0.63
C ASN A 19 11.88 -12.33 -0.61
N ALA A 20 10.83 -12.71 0.11
CA ALA A 20 10.34 -14.10 0.12
C ALA A 20 9.88 -14.54 -1.28
N LEU A 21 9.15 -13.70 -2.00
CA LEU A 21 8.72 -13.99 -3.37
C LEU A 21 9.89 -14.06 -4.34
N ASP A 22 10.90 -13.21 -4.19
CA ASP A 22 12.11 -13.24 -5.03
C ASP A 22 12.90 -14.52 -4.81
N LYS A 23 13.13 -14.91 -3.54
CA LYS A 23 13.79 -16.18 -3.19
C LYS A 23 13.04 -17.40 -3.71
N SER A 24 11.72 -17.33 -3.82
CA SER A 24 10.90 -18.40 -4.40
C SER A 24 10.90 -18.42 -5.94
N GLY A 25 11.55 -17.47 -6.61
CA GLY A 25 11.56 -17.35 -8.06
C GLY A 25 10.25 -16.85 -8.68
N ARG A 26 9.32 -16.32 -7.86
CA ARG A 26 7.96 -15.91 -8.30
C ARG A 26 7.82 -14.40 -8.52
N LEU A 27 8.74 -13.60 -7.97
CA LEU A 27 8.78 -12.17 -8.21
C LEU A 27 9.29 -11.88 -9.63
N LYS A 28 8.50 -11.12 -10.40
CA LYS A 28 8.94 -10.51 -11.67
C LYS A 28 9.48 -9.11 -11.44
N THR A 29 8.69 -8.26 -10.79
CA THR A 29 9.05 -6.86 -10.55
C THR A 29 8.36 -6.34 -9.31
N PHE A 30 9.08 -5.54 -8.53
CA PHE A 30 8.54 -4.76 -7.43
C PHE A 30 8.68 -3.28 -7.75
N TYR A 31 7.55 -2.60 -7.92
CA TYR A 31 7.51 -1.15 -8.05
C TYR A 31 7.31 -0.52 -6.68
N THR A 32 8.16 0.45 -6.34
CA THR A 32 8.05 1.21 -5.10
C THR A 32 8.51 2.65 -5.26
N SER A 33 8.09 3.57 -4.38
CA SER A 33 8.55 4.95 -4.47
C SER A 33 10.06 5.03 -4.24
N PHE A 34 10.56 4.37 -3.20
CA PHE A 34 12.00 4.30 -2.97
C PHE A 34 12.39 3.08 -2.16
N TYR A 35 13.39 2.36 -2.64
CA TYR A 35 14.15 1.33 -1.94
C TYR A 35 15.64 1.67 -2.03
N ASN A 36 16.28 1.70 -0.86
CA ASN A 36 17.68 2.02 -0.70
C ASN A 36 18.54 0.75 -0.92
N LYS A 37 18.99 0.52 -2.16
CA LYS A 37 19.88 -0.62 -2.47
C LYS A 37 21.26 -0.48 -1.82
N ASN A 38 21.67 0.72 -1.39
CA ASN A 38 22.98 0.97 -0.82
C ASN A 38 22.90 1.89 0.42
N PRO A 39 22.57 1.33 1.60
CA PRO A 39 22.38 2.11 2.82
C PRO A 39 23.65 2.79 3.34
N LYS A 40 24.83 2.39 2.86
CA LYS A 40 26.10 3.04 3.23
C LYS A 40 26.25 4.43 2.58
N VAL A 41 25.58 4.68 1.46
CA VAL A 41 25.67 5.95 0.71
C VAL A 41 24.54 6.93 1.10
N PHE A 42 23.34 6.41 1.36
CA PHE A 42 22.17 7.23 1.75
C PHE A 42 21.84 7.02 3.23
N SER A 43 22.49 7.79 4.11
CA SER A 43 22.48 7.60 5.56
C SER A 43 21.45 8.46 6.32
N PHE A 44 20.65 9.31 5.65
CA PHE A 44 19.57 10.04 6.33
C PHE A 44 18.58 9.04 6.96
N GLU A 45 18.10 9.32 8.18
CA GLU A 45 17.24 8.43 8.95
C GLU A 45 16.03 7.90 8.17
N ILE A 46 15.48 8.72 7.29
CA ILE A 46 14.34 8.37 6.46
C ILE A 46 14.65 7.25 5.45
N PHE A 47 15.91 7.12 5.03
CA PHE A 47 16.38 6.08 4.11
C PHE A 47 16.88 4.83 4.85
N LYS A 48 17.15 4.90 6.15
CA LYS A 48 17.55 3.73 6.96
C LYS A 48 16.43 2.68 7.04
N ARG A 49 15.16 3.11 7.04
CA ARG A 49 14.00 2.22 7.06
C ARG A 49 13.63 1.64 5.68
N ARG A 50 14.33 2.06 4.61
CA ARG A 50 14.03 1.69 3.21
C ARG A 50 14.96 0.62 2.65
N TYR A 51 15.43 -0.28 3.50
CA TYR A 51 16.41 -1.31 3.17
C TYR A 51 16.13 -2.57 3.98
N ILE A 52 16.35 -3.74 3.36
CA ILE A 52 16.47 -5.01 4.08
C ILE A 52 17.89 -5.53 3.88
N LYS A 53 18.51 -5.97 4.97
CA LYS A 53 19.84 -6.60 4.93
C LYS A 53 19.82 -7.81 4.00
N ASP A 54 20.82 -7.87 3.12
CA ASP A 54 21.03 -8.98 2.18
C ASP A 54 19.90 -9.14 1.15
N PHE A 55 19.10 -8.09 0.92
CA PHE A 55 18.12 -8.02 -0.16
C PHE A 55 18.50 -6.95 -1.18
N ASN A 56 19.13 -7.38 -2.28
CA ASN A 56 19.46 -6.52 -3.41
C ASN A 56 19.04 -7.20 -4.70
N SER A 57 17.82 -6.90 -5.15
CA SER A 57 17.25 -7.47 -6.36
C SER A 57 17.20 -6.45 -7.48
N GLU A 58 17.62 -6.85 -8.67
CA GLU A 58 17.50 -6.05 -9.90
C GLU A 58 16.02 -5.82 -10.28
N LYS A 59 15.12 -6.67 -9.78
CA LYS A 59 13.68 -6.61 -10.00
C LYS A 59 12.99 -5.47 -9.24
N ILE A 60 13.72 -4.74 -8.39
CA ILE A 60 13.19 -3.57 -7.67
C ILE A 60 13.38 -2.33 -8.53
N ILE A 61 12.26 -1.66 -8.83
CA ILE A 61 12.20 -0.44 -9.62
C ILE A 61 11.67 0.70 -8.73
N ASN A 62 12.47 1.75 -8.58
CA ASN A 62 12.13 2.95 -7.83
C ASN A 62 11.38 3.97 -8.72
N ILE A 63 10.29 4.52 -8.23
CA ILE A 63 9.51 5.61 -8.82
C ILE A 63 9.40 6.76 -7.79
N PRO A 64 10.50 7.48 -7.51
CA PRO A 64 10.58 8.39 -6.37
C PRO A 64 9.87 9.73 -6.59
N TYR A 65 9.59 10.09 -7.84
CA TYR A 65 9.13 11.42 -8.24
C TYR A 65 7.90 11.90 -7.46
N TYR A 66 6.88 11.04 -7.27
CA TYR A 66 5.67 11.43 -6.56
C TYR A 66 5.89 11.62 -5.06
N GLU A 67 6.77 10.83 -4.45
CA GLU A 67 7.15 11.01 -3.05
C GLU A 67 8.00 12.28 -2.87
N ILE A 68 8.90 12.59 -3.81
CA ILE A 68 9.68 13.83 -3.77
C ILE A 68 8.75 15.05 -3.80
N ILE A 69 7.73 15.04 -4.65
CA ILE A 69 6.73 16.12 -4.69
C ILE A 69 5.98 16.23 -3.37
N GLU A 70 5.44 15.11 -2.87
CA GLU A 70 4.72 15.07 -1.59
C GLU A 70 5.56 15.64 -0.44
N ARG A 71 6.85 15.30 -0.40
CA ARG A 71 7.79 15.82 0.60
C ARG A 71 8.10 17.30 0.41
N PHE A 72 8.26 17.76 -0.82
CA PHE A 72 8.57 19.17 -1.12
C PHE A 72 7.45 20.12 -0.68
N PHE A 73 6.18 19.71 -0.85
CA PHE A 73 5.02 20.50 -0.45
C PHE A 73 4.57 20.25 1.01
N GLY A 74 5.30 19.42 1.75
CA GLY A 74 4.96 19.02 3.12
C GLY A 74 3.95 17.86 3.15
N SER A 75 4.26 16.84 3.95
CA SER A 75 3.41 15.65 4.07
C SER A 75 2.05 16.00 4.70
N SER A 76 0.99 15.95 3.90
CA SER A 76 -0.41 15.99 4.37
C SER A 76 -1.16 14.76 3.88
N GLU A 77 -2.24 14.38 4.56
CA GLU A 77 -3.07 13.23 4.17
C GLU A 77 -3.53 13.31 2.70
N LYS A 78 -3.96 14.51 2.26
CA LYS A 78 -4.35 14.76 0.86
C LYS A 78 -3.20 14.52 -0.12
N LEU A 79 -1.98 14.94 0.23
CA LEU A 79 -0.81 14.75 -0.63
C LEU A 79 -0.33 13.30 -0.64
N VAL A 80 -0.45 12.57 0.48
CA VAL A 80 -0.19 11.13 0.53
C VAL A 80 -1.15 10.38 -0.39
N TYR A 81 -2.45 10.69 -0.33
CA TYR A 81 -3.44 10.05 -1.22
C TYR A 81 -3.24 10.41 -2.69
N TRP A 82 -2.85 11.65 -2.98
CA TRP A 82 -2.47 12.06 -4.32
C TRP A 82 -1.24 11.28 -4.82
N ARG A 83 -0.20 11.17 -4.00
CA ARG A 83 1.03 10.41 -4.31
C ARG A 83 0.71 8.97 -4.65
N ASP A 84 -0.07 8.29 -3.80
CA ASP A 84 -0.45 6.89 -3.99
C ASP A 84 -1.24 6.69 -5.29
N ARG A 85 -2.17 7.62 -5.58
CA ARG A 85 -2.95 7.62 -6.82
C ARG A 85 -2.07 7.80 -8.07
N MET A 86 -1.12 8.73 -8.01
CA MET A 86 -0.23 9.01 -9.14
C MET A 86 0.77 7.88 -9.36
N PHE A 87 1.29 7.30 -8.28
CA PHE A 87 2.12 6.10 -8.31
C PHE A 87 1.38 4.92 -8.95
N ASP A 88 0.18 4.60 -8.48
CA ASP A 88 -0.67 3.54 -9.04
C ASP A 88 -0.94 3.76 -10.53
N LYS A 89 -1.30 4.99 -10.92
CA LYS A 89 -1.51 5.34 -12.33
C LYS A 89 -0.24 5.10 -13.17
N HIS A 90 0.93 5.45 -12.66
CA HIS A 90 2.21 5.19 -13.34
C HIS A 90 2.42 3.69 -13.54
N VAL A 91 2.28 2.89 -12.48
CA VAL A 91 2.49 1.43 -12.54
C VAL A 91 1.50 0.78 -13.49
N SER A 92 0.25 1.27 -13.58
CA SER A 92 -0.77 0.71 -14.47
C SER A 92 -0.38 0.67 -15.96
N PHE A 93 0.54 1.54 -16.41
CA PHE A 93 1.06 1.52 -17.78
C PHE A 93 2.18 0.50 -18.01
N LYS A 94 2.68 -0.13 -16.95
CA LYS A 94 3.76 -1.14 -16.98
C LYS A 94 3.23 -2.57 -16.91
N ILE A 95 2.00 -2.76 -16.46
CA ILE A 95 1.36 -4.07 -16.34
C ILE A 95 0.84 -4.56 -17.69
N LYS A 96 0.99 -5.86 -17.96
CA LYS A 96 0.46 -6.53 -19.14
C LYS A 96 -0.44 -7.69 -18.73
N ASN A 97 0.14 -8.86 -18.49
CA ASN A 97 -0.58 -10.13 -18.28
C ASN A 97 -0.18 -10.81 -16.94
N GLU A 98 0.52 -10.10 -16.07
CA GLU A 98 1.03 -10.60 -14.80
C GLU A 98 -0.08 -10.71 -13.73
N ASN A 99 0.20 -11.51 -12.71
CA ASN A 99 -0.51 -11.41 -11.44
C ASN A 99 0.01 -10.18 -10.70
N VAL A 100 -0.87 -9.48 -9.98
CA VAL A 100 -0.48 -8.28 -9.22
C VAL A 100 -0.91 -8.41 -7.77
N VAL A 101 0.04 -8.17 -6.87
CA VAL A 101 -0.25 -7.84 -5.47
C VAL A 101 -0.18 -6.34 -5.28
N GLY A 102 -1.32 -5.77 -4.89
CA GLY A 102 -1.52 -4.36 -4.62
C GLY A 102 -1.89 -4.10 -3.17
N TYR A 103 -2.03 -2.84 -2.80
CA TYR A 103 -2.37 -2.38 -1.45
C TYR A 103 -3.45 -1.31 -1.52
N LEU A 104 -4.18 -1.17 -0.42
CA LEU A 104 -5.25 -0.18 -0.29
C LEU A 104 -4.77 1.23 -0.65
N ASN A 105 -5.64 1.96 -1.32
CA ASN A 105 -5.45 3.31 -1.86
C ASN A 105 -4.39 3.43 -2.99
N ALA A 106 -3.68 2.36 -3.35
CA ALA A 106 -2.55 2.40 -4.28
C ALA A 106 -2.62 1.35 -5.40
N SER A 107 -3.81 0.86 -5.79
CA SER A 107 -3.90 -0.27 -6.73
C SER A 107 -5.06 -0.24 -7.72
N TYR A 108 -5.99 0.70 -7.60
CA TYR A 108 -7.17 0.75 -8.49
C TYR A 108 -6.84 0.74 -9.99
N TYR A 109 -5.96 1.64 -10.46
CA TYR A 109 -5.64 1.76 -11.89
C TYR A 109 -4.85 0.55 -12.37
N THR A 110 -3.91 0.09 -11.55
CA THR A 110 -3.13 -1.11 -11.78
C THR A 110 -4.03 -2.34 -11.95
N PHE A 111 -4.96 -2.56 -11.02
CA PHE A 111 -5.92 -3.67 -11.08
C PHE A 111 -6.82 -3.59 -12.30
N ARG A 112 -7.29 -2.39 -12.68
CA ARG A 112 -8.08 -2.21 -13.91
C ARG A 112 -7.37 -2.62 -15.19
N LYS A 113 -6.04 -2.59 -15.22
CA LYS A 113 -5.21 -2.99 -16.36
C LYS A 113 -4.74 -4.43 -16.27
N THR A 114 -4.86 -5.05 -15.10
CA THR A 114 -4.37 -6.40 -14.84
C THR A 114 -5.31 -7.44 -15.42
N LYS A 115 -4.78 -8.31 -16.30
CA LYS A 115 -5.51 -9.49 -16.81
C LYS A 115 -5.31 -10.75 -15.98
N GLY A 116 -4.24 -10.82 -15.19
CA GLY A 116 -3.99 -11.90 -14.25
C GLY A 116 -4.80 -11.75 -12.95
N ILE A 117 -4.37 -12.49 -11.93
CA ILE A 117 -4.95 -12.45 -10.58
C ILE A 117 -4.58 -11.12 -9.91
N LYS A 118 -5.59 -10.45 -9.36
CA LYS A 118 -5.52 -9.19 -8.61
C LYS A 118 -5.67 -9.51 -7.13
N ILE A 119 -4.59 -9.38 -6.38
CA ILE A 119 -4.54 -9.66 -4.94
C ILE A 119 -4.37 -8.34 -4.21
N LEU A 120 -5.32 -7.98 -3.35
CA LEU A 120 -5.25 -6.80 -2.51
C LEU A 120 -4.77 -7.17 -1.12
N ASP A 121 -3.63 -6.63 -0.70
CA ASP A 121 -3.13 -6.73 0.67
C ASP A 121 -3.73 -5.58 1.51
N ALA A 122 -4.63 -5.97 2.42
CA ALA A 122 -5.33 -5.10 3.34
C ALA A 122 -4.71 -5.24 4.74
N ALA A 123 -3.71 -4.40 5.01
CA ALA A 123 -2.96 -4.42 6.27
C ALA A 123 -3.74 -3.91 7.50
N ILE A 124 -4.91 -3.30 7.30
CA ILE A 124 -5.77 -2.74 8.36
C ILE A 124 -7.21 -3.23 8.19
N ALA A 125 -8.04 -3.05 9.22
CA ALA A 125 -9.48 -3.31 9.13
C ALA A 125 -10.19 -2.41 8.11
N HIS A 126 -11.37 -2.82 7.67
CA HIS A 126 -12.20 -2.03 6.77
C HIS A 126 -12.50 -0.65 7.38
N TYR A 127 -12.38 0.42 6.57
CA TYR A 127 -12.45 1.81 7.08
C TYR A 127 -13.73 2.12 7.86
N LYS A 128 -14.87 1.53 7.49
CA LYS A 128 -16.14 1.69 8.22
C LYS A 128 -16.06 1.20 9.66
N ASP A 129 -15.46 0.03 9.88
CA ASP A 129 -15.29 -0.50 11.24
C ASP A 129 -14.22 0.28 12.00
N ALA A 130 -13.14 0.71 11.33
CA ALA A 130 -12.16 1.60 11.93
C ALA A 130 -12.81 2.92 12.40
N GLU A 131 -13.64 3.56 11.58
CA GLU A 131 -14.38 4.77 11.96
C GLU A 131 -15.32 4.50 13.14
N ASN A 132 -16.07 3.40 13.13
CA ASN A 132 -16.99 3.07 14.21
C ASN A 132 -16.25 2.92 15.54
N ILE A 133 -15.19 2.11 15.58
CA ILE A 133 -14.39 1.87 16.79
C ILE A 133 -13.76 3.17 17.26
N LEU A 134 -13.09 3.91 16.38
CA LEU A 134 -12.40 5.14 16.77
C LEU A 134 -13.36 6.25 17.21
N ASN A 135 -14.58 6.32 16.67
CA ASN A 135 -15.60 7.26 17.13
C ASN A 135 -16.26 6.82 18.45
N GLU A 136 -16.31 5.53 18.75
CA GLU A 136 -16.72 5.03 20.07
C GLU A 136 -15.69 5.39 21.14
N GLU A 137 -14.40 5.15 20.87
CA GLU A 137 -13.30 5.53 21.76
C GLU A 137 -13.30 7.04 22.07
N LYS A 138 -13.58 7.90 21.06
CA LYS A 138 -13.73 9.35 21.27
C LYS A 138 -14.83 9.72 22.26
N LYS A 139 -15.92 8.94 22.31
CA LYS A 139 -17.04 9.19 23.23
C LYS A 139 -16.75 8.68 24.63
N LEU A 140 -16.05 7.54 24.73
CA LEU A 140 -15.65 6.94 26.01
C LEU A 140 -14.55 7.76 26.72
N PHE A 141 -13.67 8.36 25.93
CA PHE A 141 -12.49 9.09 26.41
C PHE A 141 -12.40 10.50 25.80
N PRO A 142 -13.31 11.43 26.18
CA PRO A 142 -13.38 12.77 25.58
C PRO A 142 -12.08 13.57 25.72
N GLU A 143 -11.34 13.39 26.81
CA GLU A 143 -10.07 14.07 27.07
C GLU A 143 -8.95 13.66 26.09
N TRP A 144 -9.10 12.53 25.41
CA TRP A 144 -8.18 12.04 24.38
C TRP A 144 -8.71 12.21 22.96
N ALA A 145 -9.93 12.72 22.79
CA ALA A 145 -10.63 12.70 21.50
C ALA A 145 -9.86 13.43 20.38
N ASP A 146 -9.13 14.51 20.70
CA ASP A 146 -8.32 15.27 19.74
C ASP A 146 -7.07 14.52 19.28
N SER A 147 -6.60 13.53 20.05
CA SER A 147 -5.46 12.68 19.70
C SER A 147 -5.83 11.49 18.80
N ILE A 148 -7.11 11.13 18.75
CA ILE A 148 -7.61 10.00 17.96
C ILE A 148 -7.74 10.43 16.49
N THR A 149 -6.75 10.03 15.70
CA THR A 149 -6.69 10.21 14.24
C THR A 149 -7.52 9.13 13.53
N TYR A 150 -7.79 9.31 12.23
CA TYR A 150 -8.51 8.34 11.37
C TYR A 150 -9.95 7.97 11.78
N SER A 151 -10.54 8.69 12.74
CA SER A 151 -11.98 8.58 13.07
C SER A 151 -12.91 8.99 11.93
N VAL A 152 -12.40 9.71 10.93
CA VAL A 152 -13.11 10.07 9.69
C VAL A 152 -12.12 10.03 8.53
N PHE A 153 -12.37 9.16 7.55
CA PHE A 153 -11.62 9.12 6.30
C PHE A 153 -12.24 10.06 5.26
N PRO A 154 -11.43 10.69 4.39
CA PRO A 154 -11.96 11.48 3.28
C PRO A 154 -12.83 10.66 2.33
N LYS A 155 -13.91 11.25 1.81
CA LYS A 155 -14.83 10.58 0.84
C LYS A 155 -14.10 9.98 -0.36
N SER A 156 -13.10 10.69 -0.89
CA SER A 156 -12.30 10.24 -2.03
C SER A 156 -11.44 9.00 -1.73
N TYR A 157 -11.04 8.81 -0.47
CA TYR A 157 -10.35 7.60 -0.02
C TYR A 157 -11.32 6.43 0.06
N LYS A 158 -12.47 6.62 0.73
CA LYS A 158 -13.52 5.59 0.86
C LYS A 158 -13.96 5.04 -0.49
N GLU A 159 -14.32 5.94 -1.41
CA GLU A 159 -14.74 5.56 -2.77
C GLU A 159 -13.66 4.80 -3.55
N ARG A 160 -12.38 5.07 -3.28
CA ARG A 160 -11.26 4.41 -3.94
C ARG A 160 -11.03 3.02 -3.35
N VAL A 161 -11.06 2.90 -2.02
CA VAL A 161 -10.99 1.60 -1.34
C VAL A 161 -12.13 0.70 -1.80
N ASP A 162 -13.38 1.19 -1.83
CA ASP A 162 -14.52 0.40 -2.31
C ASP A 162 -14.31 -0.10 -3.76
N LYS A 163 -13.74 0.75 -4.62
CA LYS A 163 -13.42 0.39 -6.02
C LYS A 163 -12.30 -0.65 -6.11
N GLU A 164 -11.31 -0.60 -5.22
CA GLU A 164 -10.21 -1.57 -5.17
C GLU A 164 -10.68 -2.92 -4.64
N LEU A 165 -11.49 -2.93 -3.58
CA LEU A 165 -12.11 -4.14 -3.05
C LEU A 165 -12.96 -4.84 -4.10
N LYS A 166 -13.83 -4.07 -4.79
CA LYS A 166 -14.73 -4.61 -5.81
C LYS A 166 -14.02 -5.25 -7.01
N ILE A 167 -12.83 -4.77 -7.37
CA ILE A 167 -12.09 -5.28 -8.53
C ILE A 167 -11.03 -6.33 -8.15
N ALA A 168 -10.70 -6.49 -6.87
CA ALA A 168 -9.77 -7.52 -6.44
C ALA A 168 -10.37 -8.93 -6.63
N ASP A 169 -9.55 -9.90 -7.06
CA ASP A 169 -9.98 -11.31 -7.10
C ASP A 169 -9.80 -11.97 -5.73
N LYS A 170 -8.82 -11.48 -4.95
CA LYS A 170 -8.51 -11.95 -3.60
C LYS A 170 -8.13 -10.78 -2.71
N ILE A 171 -8.51 -10.86 -1.44
CA ILE A 171 -8.08 -9.91 -0.41
C ILE A 171 -7.33 -10.72 0.66
N ILE A 172 -6.11 -10.30 0.98
CA ILE A 172 -5.32 -10.83 2.08
C ILE A 172 -5.42 -9.84 3.23
N VAL A 173 -5.63 -10.35 4.43
CA VAL A 173 -5.79 -9.56 5.65
C VAL A 173 -4.86 -10.07 6.74
N ALA A 174 -4.56 -9.22 7.72
CA ALA A 174 -3.60 -9.53 8.78
C ALA A 174 -4.12 -10.47 9.87
N SER A 175 -5.45 -10.58 10.06
CA SER A 175 -6.06 -11.34 11.15
C SER A 175 -7.53 -11.66 10.87
N ASP A 176 -8.13 -12.52 11.70
CA ASP A 176 -9.57 -12.81 11.66
C ASP A 176 -10.42 -11.58 11.99
N PHE A 177 -9.96 -10.71 12.89
CA PHE A 177 -10.62 -9.42 13.14
C PHE A 177 -10.71 -8.57 11.85
N SER A 178 -9.59 -8.41 11.13
CA SER A 178 -9.63 -7.68 9.85
C SER A 178 -10.52 -8.39 8.84
N LYS A 179 -10.44 -9.72 8.75
CA LYS A 179 -11.29 -10.53 7.85
C LYS A 179 -12.77 -10.27 8.09
N GLU A 180 -13.22 -10.37 9.34
CA GLU A 180 -14.61 -10.12 9.73
C GLU A 180 -15.03 -8.68 9.38
N SER A 181 -14.16 -7.70 9.61
CA SER A 181 -14.44 -6.31 9.25
C SER A 181 -14.69 -6.12 7.75
N TYR A 182 -13.99 -6.84 6.87
CA TYR A 182 -14.24 -6.81 5.44
C TYR A 182 -15.53 -7.55 5.09
N ILE A 183 -15.72 -8.79 5.57
CA ILE A 183 -16.94 -9.58 5.31
C ILE A 183 -18.21 -8.81 5.69
N LYS A 184 -18.19 -8.11 6.83
CA LYS A 184 -19.30 -7.28 7.31
C LYS A 184 -19.59 -6.08 6.40
N ASN A 185 -18.57 -5.51 5.76
CA ASN A 185 -18.66 -4.22 5.09
C ASN A 185 -18.64 -4.27 3.55
N GLY A 186 -18.41 -5.46 2.97
CA GLY A 186 -18.42 -5.75 1.53
C GLY A 186 -17.03 -5.76 0.90
#